data_AF-A0A4S4NQT3-F1
#
_entry.id   AF-A0A4S4NQT3-F1
#
_cell.length_a   1.000
_cell.length_b   1.000
_cell.length_c   1.000
_cell.angle_alpha   90.00
_cell.angle_beta   90.00
_cell.angle_gamma   90.00
#
_symmetry.space_group_name_H-M   'P 1'
#
loop_
_entity.id
_entity.type
_entity.pdbx_description
1 polymer ?
#
loop_
_entity_poly.entity_id
_entity_poly.type
_entity_poly.pdbx_seq_one_letter_code
_entity_poly.pdbx_strand_id
1 'polypeptide(L)'
;MPRLDSSIRGLNEEPRDDFEGLSSSQMRQLLYFFLGPGSLVKVRDDLDAATLAELPLPRFATDLLNDLAKGEIKLTAKGNLPGKLVKDYYATGRLPDYAIERGITKLTGEDDYLPMQTVKHLLLQLRWIKKRQNRLSITAKGKKALRLPPADFFREMFVAHFTGFNLGWWDMYPDTSMLQHFAPYLTFLLLVLGETKRPITDYSSRLRRAFPMLNEDYPGTLLDRATETRLFERYLAYYGFVEVTRERYNPPQPATVVVTDRFRRVFHLDRDARPAPPSEEEQYERQLKTALFDAEMGSQTMISDDLPLEMLEAFQQQIRELEQQHSGAPTVRIGDLIGDIKLVPPREITGLSMARREISRLTEALRAQRILVQEAEAAELDDINFYEYLYNMLLNHEIVPPPPGTKRMVPFHEVFLANFDPLEALTESFLLALFDLDHTFPADLLAREMRLDNRVVPRQRALEHLRKWRKEYTSITPLAFEVVTDGPHVEPPSDRQAIKFYLVAYEVVRRAGGAPETFEGPGVMEFLLEDDEWRITGAEFPGFAF
;
A
#
# COMPACT_ATOMS: atom_id res chain seq x y z
N MET A 1 -23.30 -11.40 1.43
CA MET A 1 -22.07 -10.75 0.94
C MET A 1 -21.72 -10.92 -0.56
N PRO A 2 -22.31 -11.81 -1.40
CA PRO A 2 -21.94 -11.95 -2.83
C PRO A 2 -22.10 -10.69 -3.72
N ARG A 3 -22.90 -9.72 -3.27
CA ARG A 3 -23.26 -8.53 -4.08
C ARG A 3 -22.12 -7.51 -4.20
N LEU A 4 -21.27 -7.39 -3.18
CA LEU A 4 -20.13 -6.45 -3.19
C LEU A 4 -19.04 -6.92 -4.18
N ASP A 5 -18.68 -8.20 -4.15
CA ASP A 5 -17.68 -8.76 -5.07
C ASP A 5 -18.12 -8.67 -6.54
N SER A 6 -19.41 -8.92 -6.82
CA SER A 6 -19.94 -8.75 -8.18
C SER A 6 -19.91 -7.29 -8.66
N SER A 7 -20.10 -6.33 -7.76
CA SER A 7 -20.10 -4.90 -8.07
C SER A 7 -18.68 -4.37 -8.31
N ILE A 8 -17.71 -4.80 -7.49
CA ILE A 8 -16.29 -4.44 -7.65
C ILE A 8 -15.73 -5.05 -8.95
N ARG A 9 -16.10 -6.30 -9.26
CA ARG A 9 -15.70 -6.95 -10.51
C ARG A 9 -16.25 -6.23 -11.73
N GLY A 10 -17.51 -5.79 -11.69
CA GLY A 10 -18.12 -4.98 -12.75
C GLY A 10 -17.32 -3.70 -13.03
N LEU A 11 -17.00 -2.93 -11.97
CA LEU A 11 -16.23 -1.69 -12.09
C LEU A 11 -14.81 -1.88 -12.64
N ASN A 12 -14.19 -3.04 -12.39
CA ASN A 12 -12.85 -3.33 -12.90
C ASN A 12 -12.82 -3.75 -14.36
N GLU A 13 -13.95 -4.18 -14.91
CA GLU A 13 -14.10 -4.55 -16.32
C GLU A 13 -14.59 -3.39 -17.20
N GLU A 14 -15.01 -2.26 -16.61
CA GLU A 14 -15.42 -1.07 -17.35
C GLU A 14 -14.22 -0.38 -18.02
N PRO A 15 -14.31 -0.04 -19.33
CA PRO A 15 -13.32 0.76 -20.02
C PRO A 15 -13.08 2.13 -19.35
N ARG A 16 -11.82 2.55 -19.27
CA ARG A 16 -11.45 3.87 -18.73
C ARG A 16 -10.79 4.75 -19.77
N ASP A 17 -11.24 6.00 -19.86
CA ASP A 17 -10.68 7.00 -20.78
C ASP A 17 -9.20 7.28 -20.49
N ASP A 18 -8.82 7.31 -19.20
CA ASP A 18 -7.42 7.51 -18.79
C ASP A 18 -6.50 6.41 -19.32
N PHE A 19 -7.05 5.21 -19.56
CA PHE A 19 -6.36 4.03 -20.08
C PHE A 19 -6.62 3.78 -21.58
N GLU A 20 -7.10 4.80 -22.31
CA GLU A 20 -7.41 4.70 -23.75
C GLU A 20 -8.38 3.53 -24.05
N GLY A 21 -9.37 3.36 -23.16
CA GLY A 21 -10.43 2.36 -23.28
C GLY A 21 -10.09 0.98 -22.72
N LEU A 22 -8.93 0.80 -22.08
CA LEU A 22 -8.68 -0.41 -21.29
C LEU A 22 -9.42 -0.38 -19.96
N SER A 23 -9.88 -1.53 -19.51
CA SER A 23 -10.38 -1.71 -18.15
C SER A 23 -9.25 -1.80 -17.13
N SER A 24 -9.54 -1.64 -15.84
CA SER A 24 -8.56 -1.85 -14.77
C SER A 24 -7.97 -3.27 -14.80
N SER A 25 -8.81 -4.27 -15.07
CA SER A 25 -8.39 -5.67 -15.23
C SER A 25 -7.41 -5.83 -16.40
N GLN A 26 -7.73 -5.25 -17.57
CA GLN A 26 -6.85 -5.31 -18.75
C GLN A 26 -5.53 -4.58 -18.50
N MET A 27 -5.55 -3.41 -17.84
CA MET A 27 -4.35 -2.68 -17.48
C MET A 27 -3.46 -3.49 -16.55
N ARG A 28 -4.04 -4.11 -15.51
CA ARG A 28 -3.31 -4.99 -14.59
C ARG A 28 -2.66 -6.16 -15.35
N GLN A 29 -3.41 -6.83 -16.22
CA GLN A 29 -2.88 -7.94 -17.03
C GLN A 29 -1.75 -7.47 -17.96
N LEU A 30 -1.88 -6.28 -18.54
CA LEU A 30 -0.85 -5.70 -19.39
C LEU A 30 0.44 -5.41 -18.62
N LEU A 31 0.36 -4.85 -17.42
CA LEU A 31 1.53 -4.45 -16.63
C LEU A 31 2.25 -5.63 -15.98
N TYR A 32 1.51 -6.57 -15.38
CA TYR A 32 2.09 -7.66 -14.60
C TYR A 32 2.36 -8.93 -15.40
N PHE A 33 1.61 -9.17 -16.48
CA PHE A 33 1.74 -10.36 -17.34
C PHE A 33 2.11 -9.98 -18.76
N PHE A 34 2.89 -8.93 -18.97
CA PHE A 34 3.25 -8.40 -20.29
C PHE A 34 3.70 -9.51 -21.27
N LEU A 35 3.05 -9.60 -22.42
CA LEU A 35 3.21 -10.67 -23.43
C LEU A 35 2.77 -12.07 -22.99
N GLY A 36 2.56 -12.30 -21.70
CA GLY A 36 2.12 -13.56 -21.11
C GLY A 36 0.62 -13.86 -21.29
N PRO A 37 0.13 -14.94 -20.67
CA PRO A 37 -1.28 -15.28 -20.63
C PRO A 37 -2.14 -14.11 -20.12
N GLY A 38 -3.32 -13.91 -20.70
CA GLY A 38 -4.25 -12.82 -20.31
C GLY A 38 -3.85 -11.39 -20.70
N SER A 39 -2.59 -11.12 -21.05
CA SER A 39 -2.19 -9.82 -21.58
C SER A 39 -2.73 -9.63 -23.01
N LEU A 40 -3.31 -8.45 -23.28
CA LEU A 40 -3.84 -8.11 -24.60
C LEU A 40 -2.76 -7.79 -25.63
N VAL A 41 -1.54 -7.47 -25.21
CA VAL A 41 -0.42 -7.27 -26.12
C VAL A 41 0.29 -8.60 -26.28
N LYS A 42 0.36 -9.10 -27.51
CA LYS A 42 0.91 -10.42 -27.82
C LYS A 42 2.02 -10.32 -28.86
N VAL A 43 3.00 -11.21 -28.74
CA VAL A 43 3.90 -11.53 -29.85
C VAL A 43 3.12 -12.42 -30.82
N ARG A 44 3.26 -12.19 -32.12
CA ARG A 44 2.70 -13.05 -33.17
C ARG A 44 3.35 -14.43 -33.13
N ASP A 45 2.53 -15.48 -33.08
CA ASP A 45 3.00 -16.86 -33.00
C ASP A 45 3.64 -17.33 -34.33
N ASP A 46 3.28 -16.69 -35.44
CA ASP A 46 3.83 -16.92 -36.78
C ASP A 46 5.08 -16.07 -37.08
N LEU A 47 5.75 -15.52 -36.06
CA LEU A 47 7.01 -14.81 -36.25
C LEU A 47 8.06 -15.72 -36.89
N ASP A 48 8.47 -15.40 -38.12
CA ASP A 48 9.42 -16.19 -38.87
C ASP A 48 10.89 -15.77 -38.64
N ALA A 49 11.81 -16.63 -39.09
CA ALA A 49 13.25 -16.38 -38.94
C ALA A 49 13.72 -15.16 -39.75
N ALA A 50 13.06 -14.85 -40.87
CA ALA A 50 13.37 -13.69 -41.70
C ALA A 50 13.07 -12.39 -40.96
N THR A 51 11.89 -12.28 -40.37
CA THR A 51 11.48 -11.13 -39.56
C THR A 51 12.39 -10.97 -38.34
N LEU A 52 12.70 -12.06 -37.62
CA LEU A 52 13.63 -12.00 -36.48
C LEU A 52 15.01 -11.49 -36.89
N ALA A 53 15.51 -11.92 -38.06
CA ALA A 53 16.83 -11.51 -38.56
C ALA A 53 16.92 -10.03 -38.96
N GLU A 54 15.78 -9.37 -39.18
CA GLU A 54 15.71 -7.92 -39.43
C GLU A 54 15.72 -7.08 -38.16
N LEU A 55 15.44 -7.67 -36.99
CA LEU A 55 15.47 -6.96 -35.71
C LEU A 55 16.94 -6.76 -35.27
N PRO A 56 17.43 -5.51 -35.13
CA PRO A 56 18.86 -5.27 -34.93
C PRO A 56 19.44 -5.87 -33.65
N LEU A 57 18.78 -5.68 -32.49
CA LEU A 57 19.27 -6.22 -31.21
C LEU A 57 19.22 -7.76 -31.13
N PRO A 58 18.11 -8.45 -31.50
CA PRO A 58 18.09 -9.91 -31.63
C PRO A 58 19.13 -10.44 -32.61
N ARG A 59 19.39 -9.71 -33.69
CA ARG A 59 20.43 -10.07 -34.65
C ARG A 59 21.83 -10.00 -34.05
N PHE A 60 22.16 -8.92 -33.34
CA PHE A 60 23.43 -8.80 -32.62
C PHE A 60 23.63 -9.91 -31.59
N ALA A 61 22.57 -10.24 -30.84
CA ALA A 61 22.62 -11.33 -29.88
C ALA A 61 22.86 -12.69 -30.56
N THR A 62 22.18 -12.95 -31.68
CA THR A 62 22.37 -14.17 -32.49
C THR A 62 23.79 -14.26 -33.02
N ASP A 63 24.33 -13.17 -33.57
CA ASP A 63 25.70 -13.12 -34.10
C ASP A 63 26.72 -13.38 -32.97
N LEU A 64 26.55 -12.78 -31.78
CA LEU A 64 27.47 -12.99 -30.66
C LEU A 64 27.41 -14.42 -30.11
N LEU A 65 26.22 -15.00 -30.02
CA LEU A 65 26.06 -16.41 -29.63
C LEU A 65 26.72 -17.34 -30.65
N ASN A 66 26.58 -17.06 -31.94
CA ASN A 66 27.22 -17.84 -33.00
C ASN A 66 28.75 -17.73 -32.95
N ASP A 67 29.30 -16.55 -32.66
CA ASP A 67 30.75 -16.39 -32.47
C ASP A 67 31.24 -17.16 -31.24
N LEU A 68 30.51 -17.10 -30.13
CA LEU A 68 30.80 -17.86 -28.91
C LEU A 68 30.60 -19.38 -29.07
N ALA A 69 29.79 -19.81 -30.03
CA ALA A 69 29.62 -21.21 -30.39
C ALA A 69 30.84 -21.77 -31.14
N LYS A 70 31.59 -20.91 -31.85
CA LYS A 70 32.85 -21.27 -32.53
C LYS A 70 34.03 -21.34 -31.54
N GLY A 71 34.02 -20.53 -30.48
CA GLY A 71 35.06 -20.54 -29.46
C GLY A 71 34.89 -19.44 -28.41
N GLU A 72 35.67 -19.53 -27.33
CA GLU A 72 35.61 -18.53 -26.25
C GLU A 72 36.25 -17.20 -26.67
N ILE A 73 35.64 -16.08 -26.26
CA ILE A 73 36.18 -14.74 -26.49
C ILE A 73 36.99 -14.32 -25.26
N LYS A 74 38.28 -14.00 -25.45
CA LYS A 74 39.11 -13.40 -24.39
C LYS A 74 38.66 -11.96 -24.15
N LEU A 75 38.35 -11.62 -22.90
CA LEU A 75 37.98 -10.27 -22.51
C LEU A 75 39.21 -9.40 -22.26
N THR A 76 39.02 -8.07 -22.28
CA THR A 76 40.03 -7.11 -21.83
C THR A 76 40.26 -7.22 -20.32
N ALA A 77 41.26 -6.51 -19.78
CA ALA A 77 41.49 -6.48 -18.33
C ALA A 77 40.28 -5.96 -17.54
N LYS A 78 39.48 -5.06 -18.13
CA LYS A 78 38.23 -4.55 -17.53
C LYS A 78 37.05 -5.53 -17.66
N GLY A 79 37.22 -6.65 -18.36
CA GLY A 79 36.14 -7.59 -18.65
C GLY A 79 35.26 -7.18 -19.85
N ASN A 80 35.74 -6.27 -20.70
CA ASN A 80 35.05 -5.85 -21.91
C ASN A 80 35.37 -6.80 -23.08
N LEU A 81 34.51 -6.80 -24.08
CA LEU A 81 34.76 -7.40 -25.38
C LEU A 81 35.95 -6.70 -26.04
N PRO A 82 36.77 -7.44 -26.83
CA PRO A 82 37.88 -6.83 -27.55
C PRO A 82 37.40 -5.69 -28.45
N GLY A 83 38.10 -4.55 -28.41
CA GLY A 83 37.70 -3.35 -29.18
C GLY A 83 37.58 -3.60 -30.70
N LYS A 84 38.35 -4.55 -31.26
CA LYS A 84 38.18 -4.97 -32.66
C LYS A 84 36.79 -5.57 -32.91
N LEU A 85 36.34 -6.49 -32.05
CA LEU A 85 35.01 -7.10 -32.16
C LEU A 85 33.91 -6.04 -32.08
N VAL A 86 34.03 -5.10 -31.12
CA VAL A 86 33.05 -4.01 -30.96
C VAL A 86 32.97 -3.14 -32.22
N LYS A 87 34.12 -2.80 -32.81
CA LYS A 87 34.19 -2.03 -34.07
C LYS A 87 33.60 -2.81 -35.25
N ASP A 88 33.86 -4.12 -35.33
CA ASP A 88 33.31 -4.97 -36.38
C ASP A 88 31.77 -5.03 -36.29
N TYR A 89 31.20 -5.10 -35.07
CA TYR A 89 29.75 -5.06 -34.86
C TYR A 89 29.15 -3.69 -35.21
N TYR A 90 29.77 -2.60 -34.77
CA TYR A 90 29.33 -1.25 -35.11
C TYR A 90 29.36 -1.01 -36.63
N ALA A 91 30.40 -1.49 -37.32
CA ALA A 91 30.56 -1.36 -38.77
C ALA A 91 29.46 -2.08 -39.58
N THR A 92 28.65 -2.94 -38.96
CA THR A 92 27.48 -3.53 -39.62
C THR A 92 26.37 -2.52 -39.91
N GLY A 93 26.39 -1.35 -39.24
CA GLY A 93 25.41 -0.27 -39.44
C GLY A 93 24.01 -0.57 -38.90
N ARG A 94 23.79 -1.70 -38.20
CA ARG A 94 22.46 -2.11 -37.73
C ARG A 94 21.96 -1.30 -36.53
N LEU A 95 22.87 -0.89 -35.65
CA LEU A 95 22.59 -0.15 -34.43
C LEU A 95 23.48 1.10 -34.38
N PRO A 96 23.17 2.15 -35.16
CA PRO A 96 23.91 3.40 -35.09
C PRO A 96 23.76 4.03 -33.68
N ASP A 97 24.79 4.73 -33.23
CA ASP A 97 24.80 5.43 -31.94
C ASP A 97 24.94 6.93 -32.18
N TYR A 98 24.01 7.72 -31.66
CA TYR A 98 23.96 9.16 -31.88
C TYR A 98 25.27 9.88 -31.54
N ALA A 99 25.91 9.52 -30.42
CA ALA A 99 27.12 10.18 -29.96
C ALA A 99 28.32 9.83 -30.84
N ILE A 100 28.39 8.59 -31.32
CA ILE A 100 29.45 8.15 -32.25
C ILE A 100 29.25 8.78 -33.63
N GLU A 101 28.03 8.75 -34.19
CA GLU A 101 27.71 9.32 -35.52
C GLU A 101 27.96 10.84 -35.60
N ARG A 102 27.86 11.54 -34.45
CA ARG A 102 28.11 12.99 -34.35
C ARG A 102 29.55 13.34 -33.96
N GLY A 103 30.41 12.35 -33.73
CA GLY A 103 31.77 12.57 -33.26
C GLY A 103 31.87 13.12 -31.84
N ILE A 104 30.79 13.03 -31.05
CA ILE A 104 30.77 13.37 -29.62
C ILE A 104 31.60 12.35 -28.84
N THR A 105 31.45 11.06 -29.20
CA THR A 105 32.18 9.95 -28.61
C THR A 105 33.01 9.25 -29.67
N LYS A 106 34.29 9.00 -29.40
CA LYS A 106 35.15 8.20 -30.27
C LYS A 106 34.97 6.72 -29.92
N LEU A 107 34.64 5.87 -30.90
CA LEU A 107 34.55 4.43 -30.68
C LEU A 107 35.94 3.79 -30.45
N THR A 108 36.29 3.53 -29.20
CA THR A 108 37.54 2.86 -28.80
C THR A 108 37.32 1.42 -28.31
N GLY A 109 36.18 1.15 -27.67
CA GLY A 109 35.81 -0.18 -27.18
C GLY A 109 34.36 -0.28 -26.70
N GLU A 110 34.05 -1.31 -25.90
CA GLU A 110 32.69 -1.60 -25.43
C GLU A 110 32.09 -0.44 -24.60
N ASP A 111 32.91 0.23 -23.78
CA ASP A 111 32.48 1.34 -22.91
C ASP A 111 31.86 2.50 -23.71
N ASP A 112 32.23 2.65 -24.98
CA ASP A 112 31.76 3.73 -25.85
C ASP A 112 30.50 3.37 -26.66
N TYR A 113 30.06 2.10 -26.62
CA TYR A 113 28.99 1.58 -27.48
C TYR A 113 27.92 0.82 -26.69
N LEU A 114 26.91 1.57 -26.25
CA LEU A 114 25.84 1.09 -25.37
C LEU A 114 25.04 -0.10 -25.95
N PRO A 115 24.72 -0.18 -27.26
CA PRO A 115 24.08 -1.37 -27.83
C PRO A 115 24.84 -2.67 -27.58
N MET A 116 26.17 -2.66 -27.69
CA MET A 116 26.98 -3.86 -27.46
C MET A 116 27.02 -4.23 -25.97
N GLN A 117 27.09 -3.24 -25.08
CA GLN A 117 26.95 -3.47 -23.63
C GLN A 117 25.60 -4.13 -23.34
N THR A 118 24.52 -3.59 -23.91
CA THR A 118 23.14 -4.09 -23.72
C THR A 118 23.04 -5.56 -24.11
N VAL A 119 23.49 -5.93 -25.32
CA VAL A 119 23.47 -7.33 -25.80
C VAL A 119 24.24 -8.26 -24.86
N LYS A 120 25.47 -7.91 -24.48
CA LYS A 120 26.29 -8.77 -23.62
C LYS A 120 25.66 -8.97 -22.24
N HIS A 121 25.17 -7.90 -21.60
CA HIS A 121 24.56 -7.98 -20.28
C HIS A 121 23.24 -8.76 -20.32
N LEU A 122 22.41 -8.52 -21.33
CA LEU A 122 21.17 -9.27 -21.54
C LEU A 122 21.43 -10.77 -21.68
N LEU A 123 22.43 -11.16 -22.48
CA LEU A 123 22.81 -12.56 -22.65
C LEU A 123 23.37 -13.20 -21.37
N LEU A 124 24.09 -12.42 -20.54
CA LEU A 124 24.56 -12.88 -19.22
C LEU A 124 23.39 -13.10 -18.26
N GLN A 125 22.45 -12.15 -18.22
CA GLN A 125 21.25 -12.22 -17.38
C GLN A 125 20.34 -13.40 -17.76
N LEU A 126 20.17 -13.64 -19.06
CA LEU A 126 19.48 -14.82 -19.58
C LEU A 126 20.21 -16.14 -19.29
N ARG A 127 21.47 -16.07 -18.81
CA ARG A 127 22.41 -17.18 -18.61
C ARG A 127 22.72 -17.93 -19.91
N TRP A 128 22.58 -17.27 -21.06
CA TRP A 128 22.93 -17.83 -22.36
C TRP A 128 24.45 -17.82 -22.60
N ILE A 129 25.15 -16.88 -21.96
CA ILE A 129 26.61 -16.83 -21.92
C ILE A 129 27.09 -16.75 -20.47
N LYS A 130 28.37 -17.03 -20.23
CA LYS A 130 29.01 -16.93 -18.91
C LYS A 130 30.42 -16.36 -19.01
N LYS A 131 30.85 -15.66 -17.96
CA LYS A 131 32.23 -15.19 -17.80
C LYS A 131 33.00 -16.11 -16.85
N ARG A 132 34.14 -16.66 -17.29
CA ARG A 132 35.06 -17.47 -16.45
C ARG A 132 36.50 -17.21 -16.88
N GLN A 133 37.43 -17.04 -15.93
CA GLN A 133 38.86 -16.85 -16.21
C GLN A 133 39.14 -15.75 -17.27
N ASN A 134 38.45 -14.61 -17.15
CA ASN A 134 38.49 -13.49 -18.09
C ASN A 134 38.18 -13.87 -19.56
N ARG A 135 37.35 -14.89 -19.76
CA ARG A 135 36.81 -15.30 -21.04
C ARG A 135 35.29 -15.36 -20.99
N LEU A 136 34.67 -15.12 -22.12
CA LEU A 136 33.24 -15.26 -22.34
C LEU A 136 33.02 -16.54 -23.14
N SER A 137 32.08 -17.38 -22.71
CA SER A 137 31.70 -18.61 -23.42
C SER A 137 30.20 -18.85 -23.40
N ILE A 138 29.70 -19.52 -24.43
CA ILE A 138 28.29 -19.90 -24.51
C ILE A 138 27.97 -21.02 -23.50
N THR A 139 26.80 -20.96 -22.85
CA THR A 139 26.33 -22.01 -21.95
C THR A 139 25.54 -23.08 -22.71
N ALA A 140 25.21 -24.19 -22.04
CA ALA A 140 24.25 -25.15 -22.59
C ALA A 140 22.89 -24.50 -22.87
N LYS A 141 22.46 -23.55 -22.02
CA LYS A 141 21.22 -22.78 -22.21
C LYS A 141 21.32 -21.90 -23.46
N GLY A 142 22.45 -21.21 -23.68
CA GLY A 142 22.66 -20.41 -24.89
C GLY A 142 22.66 -21.24 -26.18
N LYS A 143 23.25 -22.44 -26.15
CA LYS A 143 23.18 -23.38 -27.30
C LYS A 143 21.76 -23.84 -27.60
N LYS A 144 20.92 -24.00 -26.56
CA LYS A 144 19.49 -24.30 -26.72
C LYS A 144 18.72 -23.07 -27.24
N ALA A 145 19.06 -21.88 -26.77
CA ALA A 145 18.45 -20.63 -27.21
C ALA A 145 18.55 -20.42 -28.73
N LEU A 146 19.71 -20.74 -29.33
CA LEU A 146 19.90 -20.71 -30.79
C LEU A 146 18.97 -21.64 -31.60
N ARG A 147 18.23 -22.54 -30.93
CA ARG A 147 17.30 -23.50 -31.54
C ARG A 147 15.84 -23.22 -31.18
N LEU A 148 15.57 -22.16 -30.41
CA LEU A 148 14.21 -21.77 -30.08
C LEU A 148 13.46 -21.34 -31.35
N PRO A 149 12.14 -21.53 -31.39
CA PRO A 149 11.29 -20.83 -32.35
C PRO A 149 11.55 -19.32 -32.32
N PRO A 150 11.48 -18.60 -33.46
CA PRO A 150 11.81 -17.18 -33.50
C PRO A 150 11.00 -16.33 -32.53
N ALA A 151 9.69 -16.63 -32.38
CA ALA A 151 8.80 -15.98 -31.42
C ALA A 151 9.30 -16.14 -29.97
N ASP A 152 9.73 -17.35 -29.59
CA ASP A 152 10.20 -17.64 -28.23
C ASP A 152 11.56 -17.00 -27.95
N PHE A 153 12.49 -17.06 -28.91
CA PHE A 153 13.78 -16.37 -28.80
C PHE A 153 13.59 -14.87 -28.58
N PHE A 154 12.72 -14.25 -29.40
CA PHE A 154 12.38 -12.84 -29.27
C PHE A 154 11.75 -12.54 -27.91
N ARG A 155 10.74 -13.32 -27.51
CA ARG A 155 9.99 -13.13 -26.25
C ARG A 155 10.90 -13.22 -25.04
N GLU A 156 11.76 -14.24 -24.94
CA GLU A 156 12.73 -14.37 -23.85
C GLU A 156 13.66 -13.15 -23.78
N MET A 157 14.21 -12.72 -24.93
CA MET A 157 15.09 -11.55 -24.98
C MET A 157 14.38 -10.25 -24.62
N PHE A 158 13.21 -10.00 -25.22
CA PHE A 158 12.47 -8.76 -25.05
C PHE A 158 11.99 -8.61 -23.62
N VAL A 159 11.39 -9.66 -23.03
CA VAL A 159 10.95 -9.63 -21.63
C VAL A 159 12.14 -9.50 -20.69
N ALA A 160 13.25 -10.21 -20.90
CA ALA A 160 14.40 -10.09 -20.01
C ALA A 160 15.07 -8.70 -20.07
N HIS A 161 15.14 -8.09 -21.25
CA HIS A 161 15.59 -6.71 -21.41
C HIS A 161 14.62 -5.74 -20.74
N PHE A 162 13.33 -6.05 -20.77
CA PHE A 162 12.30 -5.24 -20.15
C PHE A 162 12.26 -5.32 -18.63
N THR A 163 12.45 -6.50 -18.03
CA THR A 163 12.17 -6.70 -16.59
C THR A 163 13.42 -6.79 -15.73
N GLY A 164 14.55 -7.24 -16.27
CA GLY A 164 15.76 -7.43 -15.47
C GLY A 164 16.97 -6.58 -15.87
N PHE A 165 16.83 -5.71 -16.87
CA PHE A 165 17.83 -4.70 -17.20
C PHE A 165 17.40 -3.33 -16.66
N ASN A 166 18.31 -2.56 -16.05
CA ASN A 166 18.01 -1.18 -15.65
C ASN A 166 18.10 -0.27 -16.88
N LEU A 167 16.97 0.10 -17.48
CA LEU A 167 16.95 1.00 -18.65
C LEU A 167 17.45 2.42 -18.32
N GLY A 168 17.48 2.79 -17.04
CA GLY A 168 18.01 4.06 -16.55
C GLY A 168 19.52 4.08 -16.29
N TRP A 169 20.22 2.95 -16.47
CA TRP A 169 21.63 2.80 -16.08
C TRP A 169 22.59 3.89 -16.59
N TRP A 170 22.28 4.51 -17.74
CA TRP A 170 23.22 5.39 -18.42
C TRP A 170 22.63 6.70 -18.95
N ASP A 171 21.56 7.21 -18.35
CA ASP A 171 20.83 8.37 -18.90
C ASP A 171 20.75 9.60 -18.00
N MET A 172 21.33 9.54 -16.80
CA MET A 172 21.36 10.64 -15.82
C MET A 172 19.97 11.08 -15.32
N TYR A 173 18.92 10.30 -15.57
CA TYR A 173 17.59 10.50 -15.00
C TYR A 173 17.45 9.72 -13.67
N PRO A 174 16.40 10.00 -12.88
CA PRO A 174 16.19 9.34 -11.59
C PRO A 174 16.33 7.81 -11.65
N ASP A 175 17.04 7.24 -10.67
CA ASP A 175 17.26 5.80 -10.54
C ASP A 175 16.03 5.12 -9.92
N THR A 176 14.94 5.13 -10.69
CA THR A 176 13.64 4.54 -10.37
C THR A 176 13.23 3.62 -11.52
N SER A 177 12.60 2.49 -11.18
CA SER A 177 12.05 1.54 -12.14
C SER A 177 10.65 1.93 -12.61
N MET A 178 10.04 2.99 -12.06
CA MET A 178 8.64 3.33 -12.30
C MET A 178 8.29 3.53 -13.79
N LEU A 179 9.09 4.29 -14.53
CA LEU A 179 8.85 4.49 -15.96
C LEU A 179 8.97 3.19 -16.76
N GLN A 180 9.90 2.33 -16.38
CA GLN A 180 10.06 1.01 -16.99
C GLN A 180 8.89 0.09 -16.64
N HIS A 181 8.39 0.11 -15.41
CA HIS A 181 7.23 -0.67 -14.99
C HIS A 181 5.97 -0.37 -15.82
N PHE A 182 5.76 0.90 -16.21
CA PHE A 182 4.59 1.31 -17.01
C PHE A 182 4.79 1.25 -18.53
N ALA A 183 5.98 0.89 -19.01
CA ALA A 183 6.24 0.77 -20.45
C ALA A 183 5.48 -0.36 -21.19
N PRO A 184 4.82 -1.37 -20.57
CA PRO A 184 3.92 -2.25 -21.31
C PRO A 184 2.71 -1.47 -21.87
N TYR A 185 2.24 -0.47 -21.13
CA TYR A 185 1.20 0.45 -21.61
C TYR A 185 1.66 1.25 -22.82
N LEU A 186 2.93 1.67 -22.86
CA LEU A 186 3.49 2.33 -24.05
C LEU A 186 3.44 1.41 -25.29
N THR A 187 3.70 0.12 -25.13
CA THR A 187 3.61 -0.85 -26.24
C THR A 187 2.17 -0.94 -26.77
N PHE A 188 1.19 -0.95 -25.88
CA PHE A 188 -0.23 -0.86 -26.25
C PHE A 188 -0.54 0.46 -26.99
N LEU A 189 -0.09 1.61 -26.47
CA LEU A 189 -0.28 2.90 -27.12
C LEU A 189 0.31 2.93 -28.54
N LEU A 190 1.46 2.29 -28.76
CA LEU A 190 2.07 2.20 -30.08
C LEU A 190 1.28 1.32 -31.05
N LEU A 191 0.61 0.27 -30.57
CA LEU A 191 -0.30 -0.54 -31.40
C LEU A 191 -1.56 0.26 -31.81
N VAL A 192 -2.05 1.14 -30.93
CA VAL A 192 -3.26 1.93 -31.19
C VAL A 192 -2.99 3.22 -31.97
N LEU A 193 -1.89 3.93 -31.66
CA LEU A 193 -1.64 5.30 -32.13
C LEU A 193 -0.41 5.44 -33.03
N GLY A 194 0.48 4.43 -33.03
CA GLY A 194 1.84 4.51 -33.55
C GLY A 194 1.97 4.56 -35.07
N GLU A 195 0.90 4.26 -35.79
CA GLU A 195 0.81 4.30 -37.26
C GLU A 195 1.07 5.70 -37.83
N THR A 196 0.73 6.73 -37.07
CA THR A 196 0.94 8.13 -37.45
C THR A 196 2.13 8.69 -36.69
N LYS A 197 3.01 9.41 -37.38
CA LYS A 197 4.11 10.17 -36.77
C LYS A 197 3.54 11.16 -35.76
N ARG A 198 3.98 11.06 -34.50
CA ARG A 198 3.47 11.86 -33.36
C ARG A 198 4.60 12.37 -32.48
N PRO A 199 4.44 13.52 -31.80
CA PRO A 199 5.36 13.95 -30.76
C PRO A 199 5.49 12.90 -29.65
N ILE A 200 6.70 12.71 -29.10
CA ILE A 200 6.90 11.86 -27.91
C ILE A 200 6.09 12.36 -26.72
N THR A 201 5.87 13.67 -26.63
CA THR A 201 5.03 14.30 -25.61
C THR A 201 3.58 13.80 -25.60
N ASP A 202 3.06 13.31 -26.74
CA ASP A 202 1.72 12.71 -26.81
C ASP A 202 1.66 11.37 -26.08
N TYR A 203 2.76 10.63 -26.05
CA TYR A 203 2.86 9.34 -25.35
C TYR A 203 3.15 9.54 -23.86
N SER A 204 4.08 10.43 -23.51
CA SER A 204 4.40 10.73 -22.12
C SER A 204 3.23 11.40 -21.38
N SER A 205 2.44 12.24 -22.05
CA SER A 205 1.21 12.80 -21.46
C SER A 205 0.17 11.73 -21.14
N ARG A 206 0.01 10.71 -21.99
CA ARG A 206 -0.87 9.56 -21.74
C ARG A 206 -0.35 8.67 -20.62
N LEU A 207 0.96 8.45 -20.55
CA LEU A 207 1.58 7.77 -19.40
C LEU A 207 1.32 8.55 -18.10
N ARG A 208 1.48 9.88 -18.12
CA ARG A 208 1.20 10.74 -16.96
C ARG A 208 -0.25 10.70 -16.53
N ARG A 209 -1.19 10.69 -17.50
CA ARG A 209 -2.63 10.59 -17.22
C ARG A 209 -2.98 9.25 -16.60
N ALA A 210 -2.47 8.15 -17.16
CA ALA A 210 -2.72 6.81 -16.63
C ALA A 210 -2.03 6.57 -15.26
N PHE A 211 -0.85 7.17 -15.05
CA PHE A 211 -0.02 6.96 -13.86
C PHE A 211 0.48 8.28 -13.26
N PRO A 212 -0.39 9.04 -12.56
CA PRO A 212 -0.03 10.36 -12.02
C PRO A 212 1.18 10.37 -11.06
N MET A 213 1.43 9.24 -10.38
CA MET A 213 2.59 9.03 -9.50
C MET A 213 3.95 9.18 -10.21
N LEU A 214 4.00 9.05 -11.54
CA LEU A 214 5.21 9.36 -12.31
C LEU A 214 5.67 10.82 -12.13
N ASN A 215 4.79 11.71 -11.68
CA ASN A 215 5.14 13.11 -11.39
C ASN A 215 6.08 13.28 -10.19
N GLU A 216 6.05 12.34 -9.24
CA GLU A 216 6.90 12.37 -8.05
C GLU A 216 8.37 12.20 -8.46
N ASP A 217 8.63 11.22 -9.31
CA ASP A 217 9.97 10.93 -9.83
C ASP A 217 10.35 11.83 -11.03
N TYR A 218 9.39 12.16 -11.89
CA TYR A 218 9.64 12.86 -13.16
C TYR A 218 8.78 14.14 -13.31
N PRO A 219 9.07 15.18 -12.50
CA PRO A 219 8.31 16.44 -12.54
C PRO A 219 8.50 17.19 -13.86
N GLY A 220 7.46 17.89 -14.30
CA GLY A 220 7.52 18.74 -15.50
C GLY A 220 7.96 17.96 -16.75
N THR A 221 8.90 18.52 -17.52
CA THR A 221 9.38 17.94 -18.79
C THR A 221 10.36 16.78 -18.61
N LEU A 222 10.72 16.40 -17.37
CA LEU A 222 11.63 15.28 -17.12
C LEU A 222 11.06 13.96 -17.65
N LEU A 223 9.75 13.73 -17.49
CA LEU A 223 9.11 12.51 -17.99
C LEU A 223 9.25 12.38 -19.51
N ASP A 224 9.08 13.49 -20.24
CA ASP A 224 9.15 13.49 -21.70
C ASP A 224 10.56 13.08 -22.17
N ARG A 225 11.59 13.66 -21.55
CA ARG A 225 12.99 13.37 -21.89
C ARG A 225 13.42 11.97 -21.45
N ALA A 226 13.00 11.53 -20.27
CA ALA A 226 13.26 10.17 -19.80
C ALA A 226 12.56 9.13 -20.67
N THR A 227 11.32 9.39 -21.10
CA THR A 227 10.56 8.52 -22.03
C THR A 227 11.25 8.44 -23.39
N GLU A 228 11.68 9.58 -23.95
CA GLU A 228 12.46 9.63 -25.18
C GLU A 228 13.72 8.78 -25.07
N THR A 229 14.57 9.06 -24.08
CA THR A 229 15.87 8.38 -23.96
C THR A 229 15.74 6.90 -23.58
N ARG A 230 14.99 6.56 -22.52
CA ARG A 230 14.89 5.17 -22.01
C ARG A 230 14.13 4.27 -22.95
N LEU A 231 12.91 4.67 -23.32
CA LEU A 231 11.96 3.76 -23.96
C LEU A 231 12.06 3.84 -25.48
N PHE A 232 12.12 5.03 -26.06
CA PHE A 232 12.15 5.17 -27.51
C PHE A 232 13.55 4.94 -28.10
N GLU A 233 14.58 5.62 -27.60
CA GLU A 233 15.91 5.58 -28.22
C GLU A 233 16.76 4.38 -27.81
N ARG A 234 16.77 4.05 -26.51
CA ARG A 234 17.69 3.03 -25.96
C ARG A 234 17.02 1.69 -25.68
N TYR A 235 15.76 1.55 -26.05
CA TYR A 235 15.02 0.30 -25.93
C TYR A 235 14.31 -0.05 -27.24
N LEU A 236 13.23 0.64 -27.61
CA LEU A 236 12.43 0.30 -28.80
C LEU A 236 13.20 0.45 -30.12
N ALA A 237 14.02 1.51 -30.27
CA ALA A 237 14.83 1.71 -31.47
C ALA A 237 15.92 0.63 -31.61
N TYR A 238 16.40 0.03 -30.51
CA TYR A 238 17.35 -1.09 -30.61
C TYR A 238 16.74 -2.34 -31.26
N TYR A 239 15.44 -2.54 -31.10
CA TYR A 239 14.71 -3.57 -31.84
C TYR A 239 14.26 -3.12 -33.23
N GLY A 240 14.50 -1.85 -33.59
CA GLY A 240 14.06 -1.28 -34.86
C GLY A 240 12.54 -1.11 -34.94
N PHE A 241 11.86 -1.00 -33.80
CA PHE A 241 10.40 -0.89 -33.70
C PHE A 241 9.86 0.50 -33.92
N VAL A 242 10.70 1.51 -33.75
CA VAL A 242 10.32 2.91 -33.87
C VAL A 242 11.37 3.67 -34.66
N GLU A 243 10.94 4.69 -35.37
CA GLU A 243 11.79 5.70 -35.97
C GLU A 243 11.60 7.01 -35.20
N VAL A 244 12.68 7.48 -34.56
CA VAL A 244 12.68 8.74 -33.81
C VAL A 244 13.29 9.83 -34.69
N THR A 245 12.50 10.86 -35.00
CA THR A 245 12.93 12.01 -35.79
C THR A 245 13.07 13.25 -34.91
N ARG A 246 14.26 13.85 -34.94
CA ARG A 246 14.54 15.16 -34.32
C ARG A 246 14.69 16.21 -35.40
N GLU A 247 13.74 17.12 -35.47
CA GLU A 247 13.82 18.22 -36.39
C GLU A 247 14.71 19.31 -35.78
N ARG A 248 15.67 19.82 -36.57
CA ARG A 248 16.57 20.91 -36.16
C ARG A 248 15.83 22.24 -36.25
N TYR A 249 14.85 22.45 -35.39
CA TYR A 249 14.17 23.73 -35.26
C TYR A 249 14.78 24.59 -34.15
N ASN A 250 14.62 25.91 -34.31
CA ASN A 250 14.84 26.89 -33.27
C ASN A 250 13.54 27.68 -33.08
N PRO A 251 12.82 27.53 -31.95
CA PRO A 251 13.17 26.71 -30.78
C PRO A 251 13.10 25.19 -31.06
N PRO A 252 13.82 24.37 -30.27
CA PRO A 252 13.78 22.92 -30.42
C PRO A 252 12.37 22.39 -30.18
N GLN A 253 11.85 21.62 -31.13
CA GLN A 253 10.58 20.91 -30.98
C GLN A 253 10.80 19.54 -30.34
N PRO A 254 9.77 18.97 -29.68
CA PRO A 254 9.83 17.59 -29.20
C PRO A 254 10.16 16.63 -30.34
N ALA A 255 10.97 15.61 -30.04
CA ALA A 255 11.19 14.53 -30.99
C ALA A 255 9.84 13.87 -31.35
N THR A 256 9.76 13.41 -32.58
CA THR A 256 8.58 12.71 -33.10
C THR A 256 8.92 11.25 -33.33
N VAL A 257 7.91 10.38 -33.24
CA VAL A 257 8.06 8.94 -33.35
C VAL A 257 6.94 8.34 -34.19
N VAL A 258 7.28 7.32 -34.98
CA VAL A 258 6.36 6.46 -35.72
C VAL A 258 6.81 5.01 -35.55
N VAL A 259 5.86 4.07 -35.51
CA VAL A 259 6.19 2.63 -35.48
C VAL A 259 6.61 2.15 -36.86
N THR A 260 7.56 1.22 -36.90
CA THR A 260 7.99 0.59 -38.15
C THR A 260 7.09 -0.62 -38.48
N ASP A 261 7.16 -1.09 -39.73
CA ASP A 261 6.50 -2.34 -40.12
C ASP A 261 6.98 -3.54 -39.27
N ARG A 262 8.24 -3.51 -38.82
CA ARG A 262 8.81 -4.56 -37.96
C ARG A 262 8.05 -4.69 -36.65
N PHE A 263 7.64 -3.57 -36.04
CA PHE A 263 6.86 -3.59 -34.81
C PHE A 263 5.55 -4.37 -34.97
N ARG A 264 4.87 -4.20 -36.10
CA ARG A 264 3.57 -4.84 -36.37
C ARG A 264 3.65 -6.26 -36.90
N ARG A 265 4.79 -6.62 -37.50
CA ARG A 265 5.14 -8.02 -37.77
C ARG A 265 5.46 -8.81 -36.50
N VAL A 266 5.79 -8.13 -35.40
CA VAL A 266 6.11 -8.77 -34.12
C VAL A 266 4.93 -8.74 -33.16
N PHE A 267 4.26 -7.60 -32.98
CA PHE A 267 3.20 -7.43 -32.00
C PHE A 267 1.81 -7.33 -32.63
N HIS A 268 0.80 -7.79 -31.88
CA HIS A 268 -0.60 -7.56 -32.18
C HIS A 268 -1.41 -7.37 -30.89
N LEU A 269 -2.65 -6.88 -31.04
CA LEU A 269 -3.62 -6.79 -29.97
C LEU A 269 -4.58 -7.98 -30.04
N ASP A 270 -4.69 -8.70 -28.94
CA ASP A 270 -5.73 -9.68 -28.67
C ASP A 270 -6.66 -9.08 -27.59
N ARG A 271 -7.73 -8.41 -28.03
CA ARG A 271 -8.67 -7.73 -27.11
C ARG A 271 -9.50 -8.70 -26.28
N ASP A 272 -9.60 -9.94 -26.75
CA ASP A 272 -10.33 -11.02 -26.11
C ASP A 272 -9.44 -11.84 -25.17
N ALA A 273 -8.14 -11.49 -25.08
CA ALA A 273 -7.24 -12.08 -24.11
C ALA A 273 -7.82 -11.96 -22.70
N ARG A 274 -7.93 -13.10 -22.04
CA ARG A 274 -8.30 -13.23 -20.63
C ARG A 274 -7.31 -14.17 -19.95
N PRO A 275 -6.94 -13.92 -18.68
CA PRO A 275 -6.17 -14.90 -17.94
C PRO A 275 -6.97 -16.21 -17.89
N ALA A 276 -6.28 -17.34 -18.01
CA ALA A 276 -6.94 -18.62 -17.76
C ALA A 276 -7.45 -18.61 -16.31
N PRO A 277 -8.66 -19.15 -16.04
CA PRO A 277 -9.08 -19.33 -14.66
C PRO A 277 -8.07 -20.24 -13.95
N PRO A 278 -7.76 -19.99 -12.67
CA PRO A 278 -6.93 -20.90 -11.90
C PRO A 278 -7.56 -22.28 -11.91
N SER A 279 -6.73 -23.32 -12.02
CA SER A 279 -7.18 -24.71 -11.98
C SER A 279 -7.88 -25.03 -10.64
N GLU A 280 -8.73 -26.06 -10.63
CA GLU A 280 -9.36 -26.50 -9.37
C GLU A 280 -8.32 -26.82 -8.29
N GLU A 281 -7.21 -27.45 -8.69
CA GLU A 281 -6.09 -27.78 -7.79
C GLU A 281 -5.46 -26.52 -7.17
N GLU A 282 -5.18 -25.49 -7.99
CA GLU A 282 -4.64 -24.21 -7.50
C GLU A 282 -5.64 -23.47 -6.59
N GLN A 283 -6.95 -23.58 -6.87
CA GLN A 283 -7.99 -23.00 -6.01
C GLN A 283 -8.05 -23.71 -4.66
N TYR A 284 -8.01 -25.04 -4.65
CA TYR A 284 -7.95 -25.82 -3.42
C TYR A 284 -6.69 -25.53 -2.61
N GLU A 285 -5.54 -25.48 -3.26
CA GLU A 285 -4.27 -25.21 -2.60
C GLU A 285 -4.25 -23.81 -1.97
N ARG A 286 -4.79 -22.81 -2.69
CA ARG A 286 -4.98 -21.45 -2.16
C ARG A 286 -5.88 -21.45 -0.93
N GLN A 287 -7.07 -22.05 -1.01
CA GLN A 287 -8.01 -22.10 0.11
C GLN A 287 -7.39 -22.78 1.33
N LEU A 288 -6.68 -23.89 1.12
CA LEU A 288 -5.99 -24.61 2.19
C LEU A 288 -4.91 -23.74 2.84
N LYS A 289 -4.05 -23.09 2.03
CA LYS A 289 -2.97 -22.24 2.55
C LYS A 289 -3.50 -21.01 3.29
N THR A 290 -4.52 -20.35 2.76
CA THR A 290 -5.19 -19.23 3.43
C THR A 290 -5.83 -19.68 4.74
N ALA A 291 -6.57 -20.79 4.75
CA ALA A 291 -7.20 -21.30 5.98
C ALA A 291 -6.16 -21.69 7.05
N LEU A 292 -5.05 -22.31 6.66
CA LEU A 292 -3.95 -22.63 7.57
C LEU A 292 -3.29 -21.38 8.14
N PHE A 293 -3.04 -20.38 7.29
CA PHE A 293 -2.48 -19.10 7.71
C PHE A 293 -3.43 -18.35 8.65
N ASP A 294 -4.72 -18.29 8.34
CA ASP A 294 -5.76 -17.66 9.16
C ASP A 294 -5.87 -18.35 10.53
N ALA A 295 -5.81 -19.68 10.56
CA ALA A 295 -5.79 -20.45 11.81
C ALA A 295 -4.52 -20.21 12.63
N GLU A 296 -3.37 -20.06 11.98
CA GLU A 296 -2.08 -19.73 12.63
C GLU A 296 -2.10 -18.31 13.22
N MET A 297 -2.68 -17.36 12.49
CA MET A 297 -2.68 -15.93 12.84
C MET A 297 -3.90 -15.46 13.64
N GLY A 298 -4.92 -16.31 13.80
CA GLY A 298 -6.20 -15.91 14.38
C GLY A 298 -6.92 -14.82 13.58
N SER A 299 -6.72 -14.79 12.26
CA SER A 299 -7.22 -13.73 11.37
C SER A 299 -8.20 -14.29 10.32
N GLN A 300 -8.76 -13.39 9.50
CA GLN A 300 -9.50 -13.76 8.29
C GLN A 300 -8.90 -13.02 7.10
N THR A 301 -8.23 -13.74 6.21
CA THR A 301 -7.57 -13.13 5.07
C THR A 301 -8.47 -13.16 3.84
N MET A 302 -8.77 -11.98 3.30
CA MET A 302 -9.50 -11.81 2.05
C MET A 302 -8.50 -11.63 0.90
N ILE A 303 -8.32 -12.66 0.07
CA ILE A 303 -7.44 -12.62 -1.10
C ILE A 303 -8.25 -12.85 -2.37
N SER A 304 -7.91 -12.09 -3.42
CA SER A 304 -8.50 -12.29 -4.74
C SER A 304 -8.17 -13.67 -5.32
N ASP A 305 -9.15 -14.33 -5.94
CA ASP A 305 -8.98 -15.64 -6.59
C ASP A 305 -7.96 -15.64 -7.73
N ASP A 306 -7.59 -14.46 -8.23
CA ASP A 306 -6.64 -14.30 -9.33
C ASP A 306 -5.21 -13.94 -8.90
N LEU A 307 -4.94 -13.83 -7.59
CA LEU A 307 -3.57 -13.63 -7.09
C LEU A 307 -2.72 -14.89 -7.35
N PRO A 308 -1.52 -14.83 -7.94
CA PRO A 308 -0.67 -16.02 -8.07
C PRO A 308 -0.33 -16.65 -6.72
N LEU A 309 -0.27 -17.98 -6.64
CA LEU A 309 -0.03 -18.70 -5.37
C LEU A 309 1.32 -18.32 -4.74
N GLU A 310 2.35 -18.14 -5.57
CA GLU A 310 3.68 -17.69 -5.12
C GLU A 310 3.63 -16.31 -4.44
N MET A 311 2.80 -15.39 -4.93
CA MET A 311 2.63 -14.07 -4.31
C MET A 311 1.88 -14.17 -2.99
N LEU A 312 0.86 -15.03 -2.92
CA LEU A 312 0.15 -15.31 -1.69
C LEU A 312 1.12 -15.84 -0.61
N GLU A 313 1.94 -16.82 -0.97
CA GLU A 313 2.93 -17.40 -0.07
C GLU A 313 3.96 -16.37 0.38
N ALA A 314 4.51 -15.58 -0.54
CA ALA A 314 5.47 -14.54 -0.21
C ALA A 314 4.87 -13.51 0.77
N PHE A 315 3.62 -13.11 0.55
CA PHE A 315 2.90 -12.20 1.43
C PHE A 315 2.68 -12.79 2.83
N GLN A 316 2.17 -14.03 2.90
CA GLN A 316 1.96 -14.74 4.16
C GLN A 316 3.27 -14.96 4.94
N GLN A 317 4.34 -15.32 4.22
CA GLN A 317 5.66 -15.49 4.80
C GLN A 317 6.21 -14.18 5.36
N GLN A 318 6.02 -13.08 4.63
CA GLN A 318 6.41 -11.76 5.11
C GLN A 318 5.66 -11.36 6.38
N ILE A 319 4.36 -11.70 6.49
CA ILE A 319 3.60 -11.50 7.73
C ILE A 319 4.15 -12.36 8.87
N ARG A 320 4.41 -13.65 8.64
CA ARG A 320 5.02 -14.53 9.66
C ARG A 320 6.34 -13.99 10.18
N GLU A 321 7.22 -13.55 9.29
CA GLU A 321 8.52 -12.98 9.67
C GLU A 321 8.34 -11.70 10.49
N LEU A 322 7.36 -10.88 10.11
CA LEU A 322 7.02 -9.68 10.83
C LEU A 322 6.46 -10.00 12.23
N GLU A 323 5.53 -10.93 12.37
CA GLU A 323 4.99 -11.37 13.65
C GLU A 323 6.06 -11.99 14.55
N GLN A 324 6.94 -12.83 14.01
CA GLN A 324 8.08 -13.40 14.76
C GLN A 324 9.06 -12.34 15.25
N GLN A 325 9.30 -11.29 14.46
CA GLN A 325 10.12 -10.15 14.88
C GLN A 325 9.44 -9.31 15.96
N HIS A 326 8.11 -9.25 15.96
CA HIS A 326 7.34 -8.49 16.95
C HIS A 326 7.08 -9.30 18.25
N SER A 327 6.99 -10.62 18.19
CA SER A 327 6.75 -11.47 19.37
C SER A 327 7.96 -11.45 20.32
N GLY A 328 7.85 -10.68 21.42
CA GLY A 328 8.89 -10.55 22.45
C GLY A 328 9.82 -9.34 22.31
N ALA A 329 9.56 -8.44 21.36
CA ALA A 329 10.26 -7.16 21.30
C ALA A 329 9.79 -6.23 22.44
N PRO A 330 10.68 -5.42 23.03
CA PRO A 330 10.29 -4.46 24.07
C PRO A 330 9.32 -3.42 23.48
N THR A 331 8.24 -3.15 24.20
CA THR A 331 7.34 -2.06 23.89
C THR A 331 7.96 -0.73 24.33
N VAL A 332 7.55 0.34 23.65
CA VAL A 332 7.93 1.73 23.97
C VAL A 332 6.66 2.57 23.91
N ARG A 333 6.53 3.51 24.84
CA ARG A 333 5.45 4.49 24.82
C ARG A 333 5.60 5.44 23.64
N ILE A 334 4.53 5.68 22.89
CA ILE A 334 4.57 6.52 21.68
C ILE A 334 5.09 7.94 21.99
N GLY A 335 4.72 8.52 23.14
CA GLY A 335 5.20 9.83 23.59
C GLY A 335 6.72 9.95 23.69
N ASP A 336 7.42 8.86 24.03
CA ASP A 336 8.87 8.86 24.18
C ASP A 336 9.59 8.89 22.81
N LEU A 337 8.89 8.50 21.74
CA LEU A 337 9.44 8.43 20.39
C LEU A 337 9.45 9.80 19.68
N ILE A 338 8.51 10.68 20.04
CA ILE A 338 8.33 11.97 19.35
C ILE A 338 9.23 13.10 19.89
N GLY A 339 10.08 12.81 20.88
CA GLY A 339 11.07 13.74 21.44
C GLY A 339 10.47 14.92 22.23
N ASP A 340 11.25 15.99 22.42
CA ASP A 340 10.88 17.17 23.25
C ASP A 340 9.88 18.13 22.58
N ILE A 341 8.87 17.59 21.88
CA ILE A 341 7.83 18.43 21.30
C ILE A 341 6.98 19.07 22.42
N LYS A 342 7.04 20.41 22.52
CA LYS A 342 6.19 21.17 23.43
C LYS A 342 4.78 21.28 22.86
N LEU A 343 3.91 20.37 23.30
CA LEU A 343 2.49 20.32 22.99
C LEU A 343 1.68 21.13 24.01
N VAL A 344 0.62 21.76 23.55
CA VAL A 344 -0.32 22.51 24.42
C VAL A 344 -1.24 21.51 25.12
N PRO A 345 -1.41 21.54 26.45
CA PRO A 345 -2.35 20.66 27.14
C PRO A 345 -3.78 20.84 26.61
N PRO A 346 -4.60 19.76 26.48
CA PRO A 346 -5.97 19.86 25.96
C PRO A 346 -6.83 20.94 26.65
N ARG A 347 -6.73 21.07 27.98
CA ARG A 347 -7.44 22.10 28.77
C ARG A 347 -7.12 23.56 28.40
N GLU A 348 -6.01 23.81 27.69
CA GLU A 348 -5.57 25.14 27.25
C GLU A 348 -5.93 25.41 25.77
N ILE A 349 -6.56 24.45 25.09
CA ILE A 349 -7.05 24.61 23.72
C ILE A 349 -8.32 25.44 23.73
N THR A 350 -8.25 26.64 23.15
CA THR A 350 -9.33 27.64 23.19
C THR A 350 -10.19 27.68 21.92
N GLY A 351 -9.94 26.81 20.94
CA GLY A 351 -10.75 26.69 19.73
C GLY A 351 -10.21 25.76 18.64
N LEU A 352 -11.05 25.47 17.65
CA LEU A 352 -10.80 24.49 16.57
C LEU A 352 -9.52 24.78 15.75
N SER A 353 -9.20 26.05 15.50
CA SER A 353 -8.00 26.42 14.74
C SER A 353 -6.70 26.08 15.49
N MET A 354 -6.72 26.20 16.82
CA MET A 354 -5.59 25.81 17.67
C MET A 354 -5.48 24.29 17.73
N ALA A 355 -6.60 23.59 17.89
CA ALA A 355 -6.65 22.12 17.87
C ALA A 355 -6.07 21.54 16.57
N ARG A 356 -6.52 22.01 15.40
CA ARG A 356 -6.00 21.58 14.09
C ARG A 356 -4.50 21.78 13.96
N ARG A 357 -3.99 22.91 14.45
CA ARG A 357 -2.54 23.19 14.41
C ARG A 357 -1.77 22.18 15.24
N GLU A 358 -2.23 21.88 16.46
CA GLU A 358 -1.54 20.91 17.32
C GLU A 358 -1.69 19.47 16.79
N ILE A 359 -2.84 19.10 16.20
CA ILE A 359 -3.04 17.83 15.49
C ILE A 359 -2.01 17.69 14.36
N SER A 360 -1.86 18.70 13.50
CA SER A 360 -0.89 18.67 12.40
C SER A 360 0.54 18.51 12.91
N ARG A 361 0.93 19.28 13.95
CA ARG A 361 2.26 19.15 14.57
C ARG A 361 2.52 17.73 15.11
N LEU A 362 1.53 17.16 15.78
CA LEU A 362 1.66 15.84 16.41
C LEU A 362 1.69 14.72 15.37
N THR A 363 0.80 14.75 14.38
CA THR A 363 0.76 13.75 13.30
C THR A 363 2.01 13.81 12.41
N GLU A 364 2.59 14.98 12.17
CA GLU A 364 3.88 15.11 11.48
C GLU A 364 5.03 14.48 12.29
N ALA A 365 5.08 14.72 13.61
CA ALA A 365 6.08 14.11 14.48
C ALA A 365 5.97 12.57 14.52
N LEU A 366 4.75 12.04 14.58
CA LEU A 366 4.48 10.60 14.50
C LEU A 366 4.91 10.02 13.16
N ARG A 367 4.58 10.69 12.05
CA ARG A 367 4.99 10.27 10.70
C ARG A 367 6.52 10.23 10.55
N ALA A 368 7.24 11.18 11.15
CA ALA A 368 8.70 11.19 11.16
C ALA A 368 9.27 9.94 11.88
N GLN A 369 8.56 9.44 12.89
CA GLN A 369 8.87 8.17 13.57
C GLN A 369 8.27 6.93 12.89
N ARG A 370 7.70 7.09 11.68
CA ARG A 370 7.08 6.04 10.87
C ARG A 370 5.84 5.42 11.55
N ILE A 371 5.20 6.18 12.42
CA ILE A 371 3.93 5.85 13.05
C ILE A 371 2.83 6.56 12.26
N LEU A 372 1.82 5.82 11.82
CA LEU A 372 0.68 6.32 11.07
C LEU A 372 -0.58 6.23 11.92
N VAL A 373 -1.25 7.37 12.07
CA VAL A 373 -2.58 7.46 12.69
C VAL A 373 -3.63 7.48 11.58
N GLN A 374 -4.67 6.69 11.74
CA GLN A 374 -5.76 6.61 10.76
C GLN A 374 -6.84 7.64 11.11
N GLU A 375 -6.67 8.88 10.65
CA GLU A 375 -7.57 10.01 10.94
C GLU A 375 -9.04 9.71 10.57
N ALA A 376 -9.28 8.89 9.55
CA ALA A 376 -10.62 8.48 9.12
C ALA A 376 -11.38 7.65 10.16
N GLU A 377 -10.70 6.91 11.04
CA GLU A 377 -11.37 6.14 12.11
C GLU A 377 -11.88 7.03 13.25
N ALA A 378 -11.32 8.24 13.38
CA ALA A 378 -11.74 9.23 14.35
C ALA A 378 -12.67 10.31 13.75
N ALA A 379 -13.24 10.06 12.57
CA ALA A 379 -14.04 11.04 11.83
C ALA A 379 -15.31 11.52 12.57
N GLU A 380 -15.75 10.80 13.61
CA GLU A 380 -16.86 11.19 14.47
C GLU A 380 -16.46 12.19 15.57
N LEU A 381 -15.16 12.35 15.82
CA LEU A 381 -14.64 13.34 16.77
C LEU A 381 -14.44 14.68 16.07
N ASP A 382 -14.82 15.77 16.75
CA ASP A 382 -14.36 17.10 16.34
C ASP A 382 -12.85 17.28 16.60
N ASP A 383 -12.27 18.36 16.06
CA ASP A 383 -10.82 18.60 16.16
C ASP A 383 -10.32 18.70 17.62
N ILE A 384 -11.16 19.14 18.57
CA ILE A 384 -10.75 19.29 19.97
C ILE A 384 -10.67 17.90 20.61
N ASN A 385 -11.72 17.11 20.46
CA ASN A 385 -11.78 15.75 20.99
C ASN A 385 -10.76 14.83 20.31
N PHE A 386 -10.52 15.01 19.02
CA PHE A 386 -9.46 14.26 18.33
C PHE A 386 -8.08 14.62 18.87
N TYR A 387 -7.80 15.90 19.10
CA TYR A 387 -6.54 16.30 19.72
C TYR A 387 -6.38 15.73 21.14
N GLU A 388 -7.47 15.72 21.91
CA GLU A 388 -7.49 15.15 23.26
C GLU A 388 -7.19 13.65 23.25
N TYR A 389 -7.80 12.89 22.34
CA TYR A 389 -7.46 11.49 22.09
C TYR A 389 -5.97 11.31 21.78
N LEU A 390 -5.42 12.11 20.85
CA LEU A 390 -4.01 11.99 20.49
C LEU A 390 -3.12 12.26 21.70
N TYR A 391 -3.40 13.31 22.47
CA TYR A 391 -2.57 13.74 23.59
C TYR A 391 -2.68 12.80 24.80
N ASN A 392 -3.90 12.47 25.23
CA ASN A 392 -4.17 11.74 26.47
C ASN A 392 -4.14 10.23 26.30
N MET A 393 -4.45 9.68 25.12
CA MET A 393 -4.53 8.23 24.92
C MET A 393 -3.38 7.74 24.05
N LEU A 394 -3.27 8.25 22.81
CA LEU A 394 -2.28 7.74 21.87
C LEU A 394 -0.84 7.93 22.37
N LEU A 395 -0.47 9.08 22.94
CA LEU A 395 0.88 9.28 23.45
C LEU A 395 1.22 8.43 24.68
N ASN A 396 0.22 7.92 25.39
CA ASN A 396 0.38 6.98 26.50
C ASN A 396 0.41 5.53 26.02
N HIS A 397 -0.07 5.24 24.81
CA HIS A 397 -0.13 3.89 24.26
C HIS A 397 1.26 3.33 24.00
N GLU A 398 1.43 2.04 24.31
CA GLU A 398 2.67 1.30 24.09
C GLU A 398 2.63 0.55 22.76
N ILE A 399 3.71 0.64 22.00
CA ILE A 399 3.86 -0.08 20.74
C ILE A 399 5.23 -0.74 20.66
N VAL A 400 5.34 -1.77 19.83
CA VAL A 400 6.65 -2.18 19.31
C VAL A 400 7.04 -1.21 18.19
N PRO A 401 8.23 -0.56 18.26
CA PRO A 401 8.66 0.37 17.23
C PRO A 401 8.76 -0.28 15.84
N PRO A 402 8.40 0.42 14.74
CA PRO A 402 8.44 -0.17 13.41
C PRO A 402 9.88 -0.52 12.96
N PRO A 403 10.12 -1.75 12.46
CA PRO A 403 11.41 -2.15 11.89
C PRO A 403 11.89 -1.19 10.79
N PRO A 404 13.21 -1.01 10.57
CA PRO A 404 13.74 -0.12 9.54
C PRO A 404 13.09 -0.35 8.17
N GLY A 405 12.63 0.73 7.52
CA GLY A 405 11.98 0.67 6.21
C GLY A 405 10.47 0.34 6.23
N THR A 406 9.91 0.00 7.39
CA THR A 406 8.46 -0.22 7.57
C THR A 406 7.80 0.95 8.32
N LYS A 407 6.47 0.97 8.31
CA LYS A 407 5.62 1.91 9.07
C LYS A 407 4.68 1.12 9.97
N ARG A 408 4.41 1.62 11.19
CA ARG A 408 3.41 1.05 12.11
C ARG A 408 2.14 1.88 12.00
N MET A 409 1.05 1.26 11.59
CA MET A 409 -0.28 1.85 11.72
C MET A 409 -0.79 1.56 13.13
N VAL A 410 -1.32 2.58 13.81
CA VAL A 410 -1.94 2.45 15.13
C VAL A 410 -3.41 2.81 14.97
N PRO A 411 -4.31 1.80 14.87
CA PRO A 411 -5.74 2.03 14.72
C PRO A 411 -6.34 2.72 15.93
N PHE A 412 -7.39 3.52 15.72
CA PHE A 412 -8.10 4.21 16.80
C PHE A 412 -8.67 3.20 17.81
N HIS A 413 -9.27 2.12 17.32
CA HIS A 413 -9.88 1.10 18.17
C HIS A 413 -8.86 0.31 19.01
N GLU A 414 -7.62 0.12 18.52
CA GLU A 414 -6.54 -0.53 19.29
C GLU A 414 -6.24 0.28 20.57
N VAL A 415 -6.05 1.59 20.40
CA VAL A 415 -5.75 2.51 21.48
C VAL A 415 -6.97 2.70 22.37
N PHE A 416 -8.15 2.88 21.77
CA PHE A 416 -9.38 3.07 22.51
C PHE A 416 -9.66 1.87 23.39
N LEU A 417 -9.67 0.64 22.88
CA LEU A 417 -9.94 -0.56 23.67
C LEU A 417 -8.89 -0.81 24.76
N ALA A 418 -7.62 -0.49 24.50
CA ALA A 418 -6.56 -0.62 25.51
C ALA A 418 -6.73 0.37 26.68
N ASN A 419 -7.41 1.49 26.46
CA ASN A 419 -7.64 2.54 27.45
C ASN A 419 -9.12 2.66 27.87
N PHE A 420 -10.00 1.83 27.32
CA PHE A 420 -11.44 1.88 27.58
C PHE A 420 -11.76 1.04 28.80
N ASP A 421 -12.25 1.70 29.85
CA ASP A 421 -12.81 1.03 31.00
C ASP A 421 -14.34 0.99 30.88
N PRO A 422 -14.93 -0.18 30.54
CA PRO A 422 -16.36 -0.29 30.32
C PRO A 422 -17.19 0.05 31.57
N LEU A 423 -16.62 -0.13 32.77
CA LEU A 423 -17.32 0.13 34.03
C LEU A 423 -17.36 1.62 34.35
N GLU A 424 -16.30 2.35 33.99
CA GLU A 424 -16.27 3.81 34.10
C GLU A 424 -17.29 4.45 33.16
N ALA A 425 -17.27 4.08 31.87
CA ALA A 425 -18.23 4.58 30.88
C ALA A 425 -19.69 4.28 31.28
N LEU A 426 -19.93 3.09 31.85
CA LEU A 426 -21.24 2.69 32.34
C LEU A 426 -21.67 3.51 33.58
N THR A 427 -20.73 3.83 34.48
CA THR A 427 -20.98 4.68 35.65
C THR A 427 -21.37 6.09 35.23
N GLU A 428 -20.62 6.68 34.31
CA GLU A 428 -20.90 8.02 33.79
C GLU A 428 -22.25 8.07 33.09
N SER A 429 -22.54 7.09 32.22
CA SER A 429 -23.82 6.96 31.54
C SER A 429 -24.99 6.87 32.52
N PHE A 430 -24.82 6.14 33.62
CA PHE A 430 -25.82 6.05 34.67
C PHE A 430 -26.05 7.40 35.36
N LEU A 431 -24.99 8.10 35.77
CA LEU A 431 -25.10 9.39 36.46
C LEU A 431 -25.75 10.45 35.56
N LEU A 432 -25.33 10.55 34.30
CA LEU A 432 -25.92 11.46 33.32
C LEU A 432 -27.41 11.17 33.12
N ALA A 433 -27.78 9.90 32.94
CA ALA A 433 -29.18 9.52 32.75
C ALA A 433 -30.03 9.67 34.04
N LEU A 434 -29.41 9.56 35.21
CA LEU A 434 -30.05 9.79 36.50
C LEU A 434 -30.34 11.27 36.73
N PHE A 435 -29.39 12.15 36.35
CA PHE A 435 -29.46 13.60 36.56
C PHE A 435 -30.27 14.33 35.50
N ASP A 436 -30.37 13.76 34.29
CA ASP A 436 -31.27 14.26 33.26
C ASP A 436 -32.73 14.01 33.66
N LEU A 437 -33.39 15.06 34.19
CA LEU A 437 -34.78 14.98 34.64
C LEU A 437 -35.79 14.96 33.49
N ASP A 438 -35.39 15.36 32.28
CA ASP A 438 -36.28 15.55 31.13
C ASP A 438 -36.48 14.26 30.32
N HIS A 439 -35.50 13.35 30.34
CA HIS A 439 -35.55 12.09 29.59
C HIS A 439 -35.80 10.86 30.46
N THR A 440 -36.43 9.82 29.89
CA THR A 440 -36.68 8.56 30.63
C THR A 440 -35.38 7.83 30.92
N PHE A 441 -35.19 7.35 32.15
CA PHE A 441 -34.02 6.56 32.52
C PHE A 441 -33.94 5.26 31.68
N PRO A 442 -32.81 4.98 31.02
CA PRO A 442 -32.58 3.80 30.18
C PRO A 442 -32.49 2.53 31.04
N ALA A 443 -33.48 1.64 30.91
CA ALA A 443 -33.60 0.44 31.72
C ALA A 443 -32.50 -0.60 31.47
N ASP A 444 -31.88 -0.55 30.31
CA ASP A 444 -30.79 -1.40 29.88
C ASP A 444 -29.49 -1.11 30.63
N LEU A 445 -29.27 0.07 31.21
CA LEU A 445 -28.08 0.28 32.07
C LEU A 445 -28.10 -0.61 33.33
N LEU A 446 -29.27 -1.11 33.73
CA LEU A 446 -29.49 -1.89 34.94
C LEU A 446 -29.55 -3.40 34.62
N ALA A 447 -28.97 -4.20 35.51
CA ALA A 447 -29.04 -5.67 35.48
C ALA A 447 -30.49 -6.15 35.67
N ARG A 448 -30.77 -7.41 35.32
CA ARG A 448 -32.12 -7.99 35.50
C ARG A 448 -32.51 -8.08 36.97
N GLU A 449 -31.54 -8.36 37.83
CA GLU A 449 -31.65 -8.36 39.29
C GLU A 449 -30.78 -7.26 39.86
N MET A 450 -31.32 -6.54 40.84
CA MET A 450 -30.70 -5.36 41.42
C MET A 450 -30.66 -5.46 42.94
N ARG A 451 -29.65 -4.89 43.58
CA ARG A 451 -29.57 -4.76 45.03
C ARG A 451 -30.30 -3.48 45.45
N LEU A 452 -31.22 -3.59 46.39
CA LEU A 452 -31.87 -2.47 47.07
C LEU A 452 -31.78 -2.70 48.57
N ASP A 453 -30.99 -1.89 49.27
CA ASP A 453 -30.60 -2.11 50.67
C ASP A 453 -29.98 -3.51 50.86
N ASN A 454 -30.60 -4.35 51.70
CA ASN A 454 -30.19 -5.73 51.99
C ASN A 454 -31.01 -6.77 51.19
N ARG A 455 -31.61 -6.42 50.06
CA ARG A 455 -32.47 -7.32 49.27
C ARG A 455 -32.13 -7.28 47.79
N VAL A 456 -32.29 -8.42 47.12
CA VAL A 456 -32.28 -8.51 45.66
C VAL A 456 -33.71 -8.32 45.14
N VAL A 457 -33.89 -7.41 44.20
CA VAL A 457 -35.19 -7.04 43.60
C VAL A 457 -35.11 -7.08 42.07
N PRO A 458 -36.22 -7.32 41.35
CA PRO A 458 -36.23 -7.21 39.90
C PRO A 458 -35.97 -5.77 39.44
N ARG A 459 -35.31 -5.61 38.29
CA ARG A 459 -35.03 -4.32 37.62
C ARG A 459 -36.19 -3.33 37.63
N GLN A 460 -37.43 -3.81 37.44
CA GLN A 460 -38.61 -2.96 37.42
C GLN A 460 -38.81 -2.18 38.74
N ARG A 461 -38.51 -2.81 39.88
CA ARG A 461 -38.57 -2.17 41.20
C ARG A 461 -37.48 -1.11 41.37
N ALA A 462 -36.30 -1.35 40.81
CA ALA A 462 -35.22 -0.37 40.78
C ALA A 462 -35.61 0.87 39.98
N LEU A 463 -36.19 0.69 38.79
CA LEU A 463 -36.68 1.79 37.97
C LEU A 463 -37.76 2.62 38.67
N GLU A 464 -38.64 1.99 39.45
CA GLU A 464 -39.62 2.70 40.28
C GLU A 464 -38.95 3.57 41.35
N HIS A 465 -37.90 3.06 42.01
CA HIS A 465 -37.10 3.81 42.97
C HIS A 465 -36.40 5.00 42.33
N LEU A 466 -35.71 4.80 41.20
CA LEU A 466 -35.06 5.88 40.43
C LEU A 466 -36.05 6.98 40.04
N ARG A 467 -37.22 6.59 39.52
CA ARG A 467 -38.28 7.54 39.15
C ARG A 467 -38.84 8.28 40.35
N LYS A 468 -38.94 7.64 41.51
CA LYS A 468 -39.40 8.28 42.74
C LYS A 468 -38.38 9.32 43.21
N TRP A 469 -37.10 8.94 43.26
CA TRP A 469 -36.01 9.84 43.64
C TRP A 469 -35.93 11.06 42.70
N ARG A 470 -35.96 10.83 41.37
CA ARG A 470 -35.94 11.92 40.37
C ARG A 470 -37.12 12.90 40.51
N LYS A 471 -38.28 12.46 41.00
CA LYS A 471 -39.46 13.32 41.21
C LYS A 471 -39.32 14.29 42.39
N GLU A 472 -38.36 14.08 43.28
CA GLU A 472 -38.12 14.96 44.43
C GLU A 472 -37.48 16.30 44.01
N TYR A 473 -36.95 16.38 42.81
CA TYR A 473 -36.16 17.50 42.31
C TYR A 473 -36.83 18.20 41.11
N THR A 474 -36.47 19.47 40.95
CA THR A 474 -36.82 20.32 39.81
C THR A 474 -35.62 20.52 38.89
N SER A 475 -34.40 20.48 39.45
CA SER A 475 -33.15 20.46 38.69
C SER A 475 -32.09 19.68 39.45
N ILE A 476 -31.20 19.03 38.70
CA ILE A 476 -29.98 18.41 39.18
C ILE A 476 -28.86 18.88 38.25
N THR A 477 -27.85 19.53 38.80
CA THR A 477 -26.72 20.08 38.06
C THR A 477 -25.46 19.31 38.45
N PRO A 478 -24.86 18.51 37.55
CA PRO A 478 -23.57 17.89 37.82
C PRO A 478 -22.49 18.96 37.97
N LEU A 479 -21.61 18.80 38.96
CA LEU A 479 -20.50 19.72 39.22
C LEU A 479 -19.15 19.05 38.95
N ALA A 480 -18.96 17.80 39.37
CA ALA A 480 -17.75 17.03 39.13
C ALA A 480 -18.00 15.51 39.22
N PHE A 481 -17.17 14.74 38.51
CA PHE A 481 -17.11 13.28 38.57
C PHE A 481 -15.66 12.83 38.36
N GLU A 482 -15.21 11.86 39.15
CA GLU A 482 -13.87 11.26 39.02
C GLU A 482 -13.90 9.80 39.51
N VAL A 483 -13.36 8.86 38.73
CA VAL A 483 -13.18 7.47 39.19
C VAL A 483 -11.95 7.39 40.09
N VAL A 484 -12.09 6.75 41.25
CA VAL A 484 -10.99 6.58 42.20
C VAL A 484 -10.17 5.35 41.81
N THR A 485 -9.05 5.55 41.13
CA THR A 485 -8.17 4.47 40.66
C THR A 485 -7.37 3.80 41.79
N ASP A 486 -7.03 4.54 42.85
CA ASP A 486 -6.31 4.05 44.04
C ASP A 486 -7.25 3.80 45.24
N GLY A 487 -8.49 3.42 44.96
CA GLY A 487 -9.53 3.18 45.96
C GLY A 487 -9.36 1.87 46.73
N PRO A 488 -10.27 1.56 47.67
CA PRO A 488 -10.28 0.27 48.35
C PRO A 488 -10.39 -0.87 47.32
N HIS A 489 -9.41 -1.77 47.29
CA HIS A 489 -9.53 -3.00 46.52
C HIS A 489 -10.50 -3.96 47.23
N VAL A 490 -11.67 -4.15 46.64
CA VAL A 490 -12.62 -5.18 47.06
C VAL A 490 -12.53 -6.32 46.06
N GLU A 491 -12.12 -7.50 46.53
CA GLU A 491 -12.17 -8.70 45.69
C GLU A 491 -13.63 -9.00 45.33
N PRO A 492 -13.99 -9.03 44.03
CA PRO A 492 -15.35 -9.35 43.65
C PRO A 492 -15.64 -10.83 43.96
N PRO A 493 -16.90 -11.20 44.25
CA PRO A 493 -17.25 -12.59 44.55
C PRO A 493 -17.08 -13.55 43.36
N SER A 494 -16.96 -13.04 42.14
CA SER A 494 -16.69 -13.79 40.91
C SER A 494 -16.08 -12.90 39.82
N ASP A 495 -15.58 -13.51 38.74
CA ASP A 495 -15.12 -12.85 37.51
C ASP A 495 -16.25 -12.13 36.73
N ARG A 496 -17.51 -12.38 37.11
CA ARG A 496 -18.70 -11.73 36.53
C ARG A 496 -19.21 -10.55 37.33
N GLN A 497 -18.53 -10.16 38.40
CA GLN A 497 -18.91 -9.04 39.26
C GLN A 497 -17.77 -8.06 39.39
N ALA A 498 -18.10 -6.78 39.55
CA ALA A 498 -17.12 -5.74 39.82
C ALA A 498 -17.70 -4.69 40.75
N ILE A 499 -16.81 -4.00 41.47
CA ILE A 499 -17.16 -2.88 42.35
C ILE A 499 -16.19 -1.74 42.04
N LYS A 500 -16.71 -0.53 41.84
CA LYS A 500 -15.89 0.66 41.65
C LYS A 500 -16.27 1.78 42.60
N PHE A 501 -15.26 2.54 43.00
CA PHE A 501 -15.42 3.75 43.80
C PHE A 501 -15.20 4.98 42.92
N TYR A 502 -15.96 6.03 43.19
CA TYR A 502 -15.88 7.30 42.46
C TYR A 502 -16.12 8.47 43.43
N LEU A 503 -15.75 9.66 43.01
CA LEU A 503 -16.16 10.92 43.63
C LEU A 503 -17.21 11.56 42.75
N VAL A 504 -18.27 12.08 43.37
CA VAL A 504 -19.31 12.82 42.66
C VAL A 504 -19.66 14.08 43.43
N ALA A 505 -19.85 15.17 42.70
CA ALA A 505 -20.38 16.42 43.21
C ALA A 505 -21.53 16.90 42.31
N TYR A 506 -22.66 17.24 42.92
CA TYR A 506 -23.82 17.74 42.19
C TYR A 506 -24.68 18.67 43.07
N GLU A 507 -25.36 19.60 42.43
CA GLU A 507 -26.29 20.53 43.08
C GLU A 507 -27.72 20.17 42.72
N VAL A 508 -28.63 20.24 43.68
CA VAL A 508 -30.06 19.97 43.46
C VAL A 508 -30.94 21.11 43.91
N VAL A 509 -32.08 21.26 43.23
CA VAL A 509 -33.19 22.10 43.69
C VAL A 509 -34.40 21.21 43.93
N ARG A 510 -34.85 21.13 45.18
CA ARG A 510 -36.00 20.30 45.57
C ARG A 510 -37.31 20.88 45.02
N ARG A 511 -38.22 19.98 44.63
CA ARG A 511 -39.55 20.34 44.14
C ARG A 511 -40.44 21.01 45.20
N ALA A 512 -40.20 20.71 46.47
CA ALA A 512 -40.86 21.39 47.59
C ALA A 512 -40.44 22.86 47.77
N GLY A 513 -39.46 23.35 47.00
CA GLY A 513 -38.84 24.67 47.14
C GLY A 513 -37.69 24.66 48.16
N GLY A 514 -36.78 25.63 48.04
CA GLY A 514 -35.60 25.75 48.89
C GLY A 514 -34.43 26.44 48.17
N ALA A 515 -33.37 26.76 48.91
CA ALA A 515 -32.08 27.11 48.32
C ALA A 515 -31.45 25.86 47.67
N PRO A 516 -30.57 26.02 46.67
CA PRO A 516 -29.82 24.90 46.12
C PRO A 516 -29.04 24.16 47.22
N GLU A 517 -29.06 22.83 47.17
CA GLU A 517 -28.36 21.93 48.09
C GLU A 517 -27.26 21.21 47.32
N THR A 518 -26.03 21.22 47.83
CA THR A 518 -24.88 20.54 47.20
C THR A 518 -24.60 19.23 47.90
N PHE A 519 -24.49 18.16 47.12
CA PHE A 519 -24.02 16.85 47.55
C PHE A 519 -22.62 16.63 46.97
N GLU A 520 -21.67 16.26 47.84
CA GLU A 520 -20.29 15.98 47.46
C GLU A 520 -19.76 14.84 48.32
N GLY A 521 -19.09 13.87 47.70
CA GLY A 521 -18.39 12.82 48.42
C GLY A 521 -18.20 11.53 47.61
N PRO A 522 -17.73 10.47 48.28
CA PRO A 522 -17.47 9.19 47.64
C PRO A 522 -18.76 8.43 47.35
N GLY A 523 -18.78 7.76 46.21
CA GLY A 523 -19.79 6.79 45.82
C GLY A 523 -19.18 5.44 45.46
N VAL A 524 -20.05 4.43 45.41
CA VAL A 524 -19.74 3.07 44.99
C VAL A 524 -20.75 2.61 43.95
N MET A 525 -20.28 1.91 42.93
CA MET A 525 -21.07 1.29 41.88
C MET A 525 -20.74 -0.20 41.84
N GLU A 526 -21.78 -1.03 41.74
CA GLU A 526 -21.66 -2.48 41.61
C GLU A 526 -22.14 -2.91 40.24
N PHE A 527 -21.42 -3.87 39.66
CA PHE A 527 -21.66 -4.36 38.32
C PHE A 527 -21.81 -5.88 38.28
N LEU A 528 -22.59 -6.33 37.31
CA LEU A 528 -22.79 -7.73 36.97
C LEU A 528 -22.68 -7.90 35.45
N LEU A 529 -21.92 -8.89 35.01
CA LEU A 529 -21.79 -9.27 33.61
C LEU A 529 -22.97 -10.20 33.23
N GLU A 530 -23.92 -9.69 32.44
CA GLU A 530 -25.09 -10.41 31.93
C GLU A 530 -25.08 -10.42 30.41
N ASP A 531 -25.26 -11.59 29.79
CA ASP A 531 -25.27 -11.75 28.32
C ASP A 531 -24.03 -11.12 27.62
N ASP A 532 -22.86 -11.27 28.24
CA ASP A 532 -21.55 -10.70 27.82
C ASP A 532 -21.48 -9.16 27.82
N GLU A 533 -22.41 -8.49 28.51
CA GLU A 533 -22.41 -7.03 28.70
C GLU A 533 -22.43 -6.66 30.19
N TRP A 534 -21.66 -5.64 30.57
CA TRP A 534 -21.66 -5.12 31.93
C TRP A 534 -22.93 -4.32 32.21
N ARG A 535 -23.56 -4.58 33.35
CA ARG A 535 -24.78 -3.92 33.81
C ARG A 535 -24.63 -3.49 35.26
N ILE A 536 -25.28 -2.41 35.66
CA ILE A 536 -25.26 -1.94 37.05
C ILE A 536 -26.22 -2.77 37.89
N THR A 537 -25.76 -3.27 39.04
CA THR A 537 -26.59 -4.01 40.00
C THR A 537 -26.80 -3.25 41.31
N GLY A 538 -26.02 -2.21 41.62
CA GLY A 538 -26.12 -1.43 42.86
C GLY A 538 -25.37 -0.10 42.76
N ALA A 539 -25.82 0.94 43.45
CA ALA A 539 -25.23 2.28 43.39
C ALA A 539 -25.50 3.10 44.67
N GLU A 540 -24.46 3.58 45.34
CA GLU A 540 -24.60 4.41 46.56
C GLU A 540 -23.67 5.61 46.49
N PHE A 541 -24.18 6.82 46.78
CA PHE A 541 -23.42 8.06 46.84
C PHE A 541 -24.19 9.12 47.68
N PRO A 542 -23.60 10.27 48.05
CA PRO A 542 -24.28 11.23 48.92
C PRO A 542 -25.63 11.66 48.33
N GLY A 543 -26.71 11.51 49.09
CA GLY A 543 -28.07 11.86 48.68
C GLY A 543 -28.81 10.79 47.85
N PHE A 544 -28.17 9.66 47.53
CA PHE A 544 -28.75 8.57 46.75
C PHE A 544 -28.20 7.21 47.17
N ALA A 545 -29.10 6.27 47.46
CA ALA A 545 -28.72 4.89 47.68
C ALA A 545 -29.67 3.97 46.92
N PHE A 546 -29.06 2.99 46.29
CA PHE A 546 -29.71 1.93 45.54
C PHE A 546 -28.98 0.62 45.83
#